data_AF-A0A016WEU9-F1
#
_entry.id   AF-A0A016WEU9-F1
#
_cell.length_a   1.000
_cell.length_b   1.000
_cell.length_c   1.000
_cell.angle_alpha   90.00
_cell.angle_beta   90.00
_cell.angle_gamma   90.00
#
_symmetry.space_group_name_H-M   'P 1'
#
loop_
_entity.id
_entity.type
_entity.pdbx_description
1 polymer ?
#
loop_
_entity_poly.entity_id
_entity_poly.type
_entity_poly.pdbx_seq_one_letter_code
_entity_poly.pdbx_strand_id
1 'polypeptide(L)'
;MVQRLAPVLAIYFTSKIEQPVLARLPLLYYRYIDDCFIVTSTQTEMDECFNIFNKQSKRICFTRKIPKDGWLAYLDTQISLSSGMIRVKWFRKAAPKNIHVHATSTHPASVKRAVVRSMFRTAGHIWGGRAPRITPHCVENSEQ
;
A
#
# COMPACT_ATOMS: atom_id res chain seq x y z
N MET A 1 -1.18 -25.37 9.48
CA MET A 1 -2.57 -25.17 9.04
C MET A 1 -2.88 -23.69 9.21
N VAL A 2 -2.94 -22.90 8.14
CA VAL A 2 -3.22 -21.46 8.25
C VAL A 2 -4.70 -21.30 8.59
N GLN A 3 -5.01 -20.71 9.74
CA GLN A 3 -6.39 -20.44 10.14
C GLN A 3 -7.01 -19.48 9.11
N ARG A 4 -7.93 -19.98 8.29
CA ARG A 4 -8.58 -19.22 7.21
C ARG A 4 -9.39 -18.01 7.69
N LEU A 5 -9.71 -17.97 8.99
CA LEU A 5 -10.49 -16.91 9.60
C LEU A 5 -9.67 -15.68 10.00
N ALA A 6 -8.38 -15.85 10.32
CA ALA A 6 -7.54 -14.76 10.82
C ALA A 6 -7.44 -13.58 9.84
N PRO A 7 -7.22 -13.78 8.52
CA PRO A 7 -7.21 -12.68 7.56
C PRO A 7 -8.56 -11.95 7.45
N VAL A 8 -9.67 -12.69 7.56
CA VAL A 8 -11.02 -12.12 7.48
C VAL A 8 -11.30 -11.23 8.69
N LEU A 9 -10.93 -11.68 9.88
CA LEU A 9 -11.06 -10.88 11.10
C LEU A 9 -10.16 -9.64 11.08
N ALA A 10 -8.93 -9.77 10.56
CA ALA A 10 -8.04 -8.62 10.39
C ALA A 10 -8.65 -7.59 9.44
N ILE A 11 -9.20 -8.01 8.29
CA ILE A 11 -9.87 -7.11 7.34
C ILE A 11 -11.06 -6.42 8.00
N TYR A 12 -11.93 -7.17 8.69
CA TYR A 12 -13.12 -6.62 9.35
C TYR A 12 -12.73 -5.58 10.41
N PHE A 13 -11.78 -5.92 11.26
CA PHE A 13 -11.35 -5.06 12.34
C PHE A 13 -10.67 -3.78 11.82
N THR A 14 -9.75 -3.90 10.86
CA THR A 14 -9.12 -2.73 10.22
C THR A 14 -10.16 -1.88 9.49
N SER A 15 -11.21 -2.49 8.94
CA SER A 15 -12.30 -1.76 8.30
C SER A 15 -13.14 -0.92 9.27
N LYS A 16 -13.27 -1.35 10.53
CA LYS A 16 -13.89 -0.51 11.57
C LYS A 16 -13.01 0.65 11.99
N ILE A 17 -11.69 0.43 12.07
CA ILE A 17 -10.72 1.47 12.42
C ILE A 17 -10.59 2.54 11.32
N GLU A 18 -10.69 2.16 10.04
CA GLU A 18 -10.50 3.10 8.93
C GLU A 18 -11.70 4.04 8.70
N GLN A 19 -12.91 3.71 9.17
CA GLN A 19 -14.12 4.51 8.89
C GLN A 19 -13.99 6.00 9.25
N PRO A 20 -13.49 6.39 10.44
CA PRO A 20 -13.35 7.80 10.80
C PRO A 20 -12.31 8.54 9.95
N VAL A 21 -11.34 7.82 9.39
CA VAL A 21 -10.33 8.39 8.50
C VAL A 21 -10.90 8.56 7.09
N LEU A 22 -11.65 7.57 6.60
CA LEU A 22 -12.35 7.67 5.31
C LEU A 22 -13.40 8.78 5.29
N ALA A 23 -14.06 9.04 6.43
CA ALA A 23 -15.02 10.14 6.57
C ALA A 23 -14.39 11.53 6.34
N ARG A 24 -13.06 11.65 6.45
CA ARG A 24 -12.32 12.88 6.16
C ARG A 24 -11.95 13.06 4.69
N LEU A 25 -12.34 12.11 3.82
CA LEU A 25 -12.15 12.17 2.38
C LEU A 25 -10.68 12.43 1.98
N PRO A 26 -9.74 11.54 2.35
CA PRO A 26 -8.37 11.63 1.85
C PRO A 26 -8.35 11.60 0.32
N LEU A 27 -7.40 12.31 -0.30
CA LEU A 27 -7.25 12.34 -1.76
C LEU A 27 -7.11 10.94 -2.37
N LEU A 28 -6.44 10.04 -1.63
CA LEU A 28 -6.28 8.65 -2.04
C LEU A 28 -6.07 7.75 -0.83
N TYR A 29 -6.75 6.61 -0.84
CA TYR A 29 -6.66 5.58 0.19
C TYR A 29 -6.55 4.21 -0.45
N TYR A 30 -5.44 3.50 -0.20
CA TYR A 30 -5.26 2.09 -0.55
C TYR A 30 -4.90 1.29 0.69
N ARG A 31 -5.40 0.05 0.75
CA ARG A 31 -5.09 -0.86 1.85
C ARG A 31 -4.79 -2.25 1.33
N TYR A 32 -3.76 -2.87 1.93
CA TYR A 32 -3.41 -4.26 1.76
C TYR A 32 -3.36 -4.92 3.13
N ILE A 33 -4.45 -5.61 3.50
CA ILE A 33 -4.65 -6.24 4.81
C ILE A 33 -4.43 -5.24 5.96
N ASP A 34 -3.23 -5.17 6.51
CA ASP A 34 -2.78 -4.34 7.63
C ASP A 34 -1.99 -3.09 7.19
N ASP A 35 -1.39 -3.09 5.99
CA ASP A 35 -0.64 -1.96 5.45
C ASP A 35 -1.56 -1.00 4.68
N CYS A 36 -1.67 0.26 5.13
CA CYS A 36 -2.41 1.31 4.43
C CYS A 36 -1.48 2.36 3.79
N PHE A 37 -1.93 2.91 2.67
CA PHE A 37 -1.30 4.00 1.94
C PHE A 37 -2.32 5.12 1.77
N ILE A 38 -1.99 6.30 2.27
CA ILE A 38 -2.90 7.43 2.36
C ILE A 38 -2.20 8.65 1.77
N VAL A 39 -2.93 9.41 0.97
CA VAL A 39 -2.52 10.71 0.46
C VAL A 39 -3.56 11.73 0.90
N THR A 40 -3.11 12.81 1.53
CA THR A 40 -3.92 13.96 1.94
C THR A 40 -3.40 15.22 1.25
N SER A 41 -4.18 16.29 1.26
CA SER A 41 -3.80 17.56 0.65
C SER A 41 -2.72 18.26 1.47
N THR A 42 -2.81 18.16 2.79
CA THR A 42 -1.89 18.83 3.72
C THR A 42 -1.26 17.86 4.72
N GLN A 43 -0.10 18.25 5.26
CA GLN A 43 0.58 17.50 6.32
C GLN A 43 -0.23 17.51 7.62
N THR A 44 -0.94 18.60 7.92
CA THR A 44 -1.83 18.71 9.09
C THR A 44 -2.98 17.71 9.02
N GLU A 45 -3.65 17.57 7.87
CA GLU A 45 -4.65 16.53 7.65
C GLU A 45 -4.06 15.12 7.83
N MET A 46 -2.84 14.89 7.37
CA MET A 46 -2.15 13.60 7.55
C MET A 46 -1.88 13.31 9.03
N ASP A 47 -1.42 14.31 9.79
CA ASP A 47 -1.15 14.18 11.23
C ASP A 47 -2.44 13.94 12.02
N GLU A 48 -3.53 14.60 11.64
CA GLU A 48 -4.86 14.35 12.22
C GLU A 48 -5.35 12.94 11.90
N CYS A 49 -5.24 12.48 10.65
CA CYS A 49 -5.59 11.11 10.27
C CYS A 49 -4.76 10.09 11.07
N PHE A 50 -3.45 10.32 11.22
CA PHE A 50 -2.57 9.48 12.00
C PHE A 50 -2.94 9.43 13.49
N ASN A 51 -3.34 10.57 14.06
CA ASN A 51 -3.83 10.66 15.43
C ASN A 51 -5.16 9.89 15.60
N ILE A 52 -6.08 10.02 14.64
CA ILE A 52 -7.35 9.28 14.64
C ILE A 52 -7.11 7.77 14.63
N PHE A 53 -6.21 7.26 13.78
CA PHE A 53 -5.84 5.84 13.74
C PHE A 53 -5.38 5.33 15.11
N ASN A 54 -4.46 6.04 15.75
CA ASN A 54 -3.90 5.63 17.04
C ASN A 54 -4.87 5.81 18.21
N LYS A 55 -5.91 6.64 18.06
CA LYS A 55 -6.97 6.80 19.06
C LYS A 55 -8.03 5.70 19.01
N GLN A 56 -8.17 4.96 17.91
CA GLN A 56 -9.24 3.96 17.77
C GLN A 56 -9.10 2.77 18.73
N SER A 57 -7.88 2.40 19.11
CA SER A 57 -7.64 1.23 19.95
C SER A 57 -6.44 1.41 20.86
N LYS A 58 -6.62 1.08 22.14
CA LYS A 58 -5.50 1.02 23.11
C LYS A 58 -4.54 -0.14 22.85
N ARG A 59 -4.94 -1.13 22.04
CA ARG A 59 -4.19 -2.38 21.82
C ARG A 59 -3.40 -2.38 20.51
N ILE A 60 -3.66 -1.43 19.62
CA ILE A 60 -3.06 -1.39 18.28
C ILE A 60 -2.52 0.01 18.06
N CYS A 61 -1.22 0.07 17.74
CA CYS A 61 -0.51 1.30 17.45
C CYS A 61 -0.08 1.27 15.99
N PHE A 62 -0.50 2.28 15.23
CA PHE A 62 -0.11 2.48 13.85
C PHE A 62 1.23 3.21 13.78
N THR A 63 2.11 2.73 12.93
CA THR A 63 3.38 3.39 12.63
C THR A 63 3.32 4.04 11.26
N ARG A 64 3.89 5.24 11.15
CA ARG A 64 3.98 5.96 9.87
C ARG A 64 5.38 5.85 9.31
N LYS A 65 5.49 5.46 8.04
CA LYS A 65 6.73 5.57 7.27
C LYS A 65 6.81 6.96 6.66
N ILE A 66 7.96 7.61 6.79
CA ILE A 66 8.25 8.91 6.17
C ILE A 66 8.99 8.63 4.84
N PRO A 67 8.64 9.31 3.74
CA PRO A 67 9.38 9.18 2.49
C PRO A 67 10.86 9.51 2.68
N LYS A 68 11.75 8.70 2.12
CA LYS A 68 13.19 8.97 2.06
C LYS A 68 13.55 9.34 0.62
N ASP A 69 14.25 10.45 0.42
CA ASP A 69 14.62 10.95 -0.92
C ASP A 69 13.41 11.12 -1.87
N GLY A 70 12.25 11.48 -1.32
CA GLY A 70 11.00 11.62 -2.09
C GLY A 70 10.34 10.31 -2.52
N TRP A 71 10.82 9.16 -2.02
CA TRP A 71 10.26 7.83 -2.26
C TRP A 71 9.76 7.19 -0.97
N LEU A 72 8.56 6.61 -1.03
CA LEU A 72 7.97 5.82 0.03
C LEU A 72 7.91 4.35 -0.38
N ALA A 73 8.47 3.46 0.44
CA ALA A 73 8.35 2.02 0.21
C ALA A 73 6.98 1.51 0.70
N TYR A 74 6.22 0.89 -0.20
CA TYR A 74 4.93 0.27 0.06
C TYR A 74 4.87 -1.10 -0.64
N LEU A 75 4.72 -2.19 0.13
CA LEU A 75 4.83 -3.57 -0.34
C LEU A 75 6.11 -3.80 -1.17
N ASP A 76 5.98 -4.37 -2.37
CA ASP A 76 7.07 -4.62 -3.34
C ASP A 76 7.32 -3.42 -4.28
N THR A 77 6.91 -2.22 -3.86
CA THR A 77 7.00 -1.00 -4.68
C THR A 77 7.57 0.19 -3.93
N GLN A 78 8.16 1.12 -4.67
CA GLN A 78 8.46 2.47 -4.20
C GLN A 78 7.59 3.45 -4.95
N ILE A 79 6.92 4.31 -4.18
CA ILE A 79 5.97 5.29 -4.67
C ILE A 79 6.56 6.67 -4.44
N SER A 80 6.56 7.51 -5.47
CA SER A 80 6.90 8.93 -5.35
C SER A 80 5.74 9.76 -5.85
N LEU A 81 5.39 10.80 -5.09
CA LEU A 81 4.38 11.77 -5.48
C LEU A 81 5.11 13.03 -5.95
N SER A 82 4.99 13.35 -7.23
CA SER A 82 5.60 14.54 -7.84
C SER A 82 4.57 15.25 -8.70
N SER A 83 4.25 16.50 -8.36
CA SER A 83 3.35 17.39 -9.13
C SER A 83 1.99 16.75 -9.47
N GLY A 84 1.35 16.08 -8.48
CA GLY A 84 0.05 15.41 -8.67
C GLY A 84 0.11 14.08 -9.44
N MET A 85 1.29 13.64 -9.86
CA MET A 85 1.50 12.37 -10.52
C MET A 85 2.13 11.34 -9.57
N ILE A 86 1.51 10.16 -9.51
CA ILE A 86 2.07 9.02 -8.78
C ILE A 86 3.04 8.28 -9.70
N ARG A 87 4.32 8.24 -9.31
CA ARG A 87 5.33 7.39 -9.94
C ARG A 87 5.54 6.14 -9.09
N VAL A 88 5.42 4.98 -9.70
CA VAL A 88 5.65 3.69 -9.05
C VAL A 88 6.87 3.04 -9.70
N LYS A 89 7.78 2.53 -8.89
CA LYS A 89 8.88 1.67 -9.35
C LYS A 89 8.91 0.38 -8.54
N TRP A 90 9.36 -0.70 -9.16
CA TRP A 90 9.60 -1.95 -8.45
C TRP A 90 10.64 -1.73 -7.35
N PHE A 91 10.33 -2.14 -6.13
CA PHE A 91 11.28 -2.05 -5.03
C PHE A 91 11.28 -3.34 -4.24
N ARG A 92 12.44 -4.00 -4.23
CA ARG A 92 12.66 -5.15 -3.38
C ARG A 92 13.52 -4.71 -2.21
N LYS A 93 12.96 -4.80 -0.99
CA LYS A 93 13.78 -4.65 0.23
C LYS A 93 14.94 -5.64 0.15
N ALA A 94 16.13 -5.24 0.57
CA ALA A 94 17.27 -6.14 0.64
C ALA A 94 16.90 -7.36 1.50
N ALA A 95 16.62 -8.48 0.86
CA ALA A 95 16.27 -9.72 1.54
C ALA A 95 17.57 -10.45 1.90
N PRO A 96 17.70 -11.01 3.12
CA PRO A 96 18.90 -11.74 3.49
C PRO A 96 19.12 -12.99 2.64
N LYS A 97 18.07 -13.56 2.02
CA LYS A 97 18.14 -14.67 1.06
C LYS A 97 17.06 -14.51 -0.01
N ASN A 98 17.44 -14.44 -1.28
CA ASN A 98 16.50 -14.55 -2.40
C ASN A 98 16.06 -16.01 -2.54
N ILE A 99 15.18 -16.47 -1.66
CA ILE A 99 14.70 -17.86 -1.64
C ILE A 99 13.73 -18.04 -2.81
N HIS A 100 14.24 -18.52 -3.93
CA HIS A 100 13.41 -19.04 -5.02
C HIS A 100 13.34 -20.56 -4.90
N VAL A 101 12.30 -21.15 -5.50
CA VAL A 101 12.20 -22.59 -5.63
C VAL A 101 13.39 -23.09 -6.46
N HIS A 102 14.26 -23.90 -5.86
CA HIS A 102 15.42 -24.43 -6.56
C HIS A 102 14.99 -25.25 -7.78
N ALA A 103 15.68 -25.10 -8.91
CA ALA A 103 15.29 -25.75 -10.16
C ALA A 103 15.21 -27.28 -10.05
N THR A 104 16.05 -27.88 -9.20
CA THR A 104 16.10 -29.33 -8.94
C THR A 104 15.25 -29.79 -7.76
N SER A 105 14.50 -28.90 -7.10
CA SER A 105 13.62 -29.30 -5.99
C SER A 105 12.56 -30.32 -6.44
N THR A 106 12.03 -31.12 -5.52
CA THR A 106 10.96 -32.10 -5.76
C THR A 106 9.61 -31.49 -6.14
N HIS A 107 9.51 -30.16 -6.24
CA HIS A 107 8.28 -29.51 -6.68
C HIS A 107 7.93 -29.84 -8.14
N PRO A 108 6.63 -30.01 -8.46
CA PRO A 108 6.18 -30.24 -9.83
C PRO A 108 6.66 -29.15 -10.80
N ALA A 109 6.97 -29.54 -12.04
CA ALA A 109 7.40 -28.61 -13.08
C ALA A 109 6.37 -27.50 -13.37
N SER A 110 5.08 -27.77 -13.11
CA SER A 110 4.01 -26.76 -13.20
C SER A 110 4.21 -25.61 -12.19
N VAL A 111 4.60 -25.92 -10.95
CA VAL A 111 4.84 -24.94 -9.88
C VAL A 111 6.06 -24.09 -10.20
N LYS A 112 7.18 -24.71 -10.61
CA LYS A 112 8.40 -23.98 -11.01
C LYS A 112 8.12 -23.01 -12.16
N ARG A 113 7.42 -23.47 -13.19
CA ARG A 113 6.99 -22.62 -14.32
C ARG A 113 6.00 -21.53 -13.89
N ALA A 114 5.13 -21.79 -12.91
CA ALA A 114 4.20 -20.80 -12.40
C ALA A 114 4.92 -19.68 -11.65
N VAL A 115 5.95 -19.99 -10.87
CA VAL A 115 6.80 -18.97 -10.18
C VAL A 115 7.42 -18.03 -11.21
N VAL A 116 8.08 -18.56 -12.24
CA VAL A 116 8.71 -17.75 -13.29
C VAL A 116 7.67 -16.90 -14.04
N ARG A 117 6.55 -17.49 -14.45
CA ARG A 117 5.46 -16.75 -15.11
C ARG A 117 4.89 -15.64 -14.23
N SER A 118 4.74 -15.89 -12.93
CA SER A 118 4.25 -14.87 -11.99
C SER A 118 5.20 -13.70 -11.88
N MET A 119 6.53 -13.95 -11.86
CA MET A 119 7.53 -12.87 -11.81
C MET A 119 7.45 -11.97 -13.04
N PHE A 120 7.40 -12.54 -14.25
CA PHE A 120 7.26 -11.76 -15.48
C PHE A 120 5.94 -10.99 -15.54
N ARG A 121 4.83 -11.60 -15.12
CA ARG A 121 3.52 -10.93 -15.08
C ARG A 121 3.52 -9.75 -14.11
N THR A 122 4.10 -9.92 -12.93
CA THR A 122 4.22 -8.83 -11.94
C THR A 122 5.10 -7.70 -12.46
N ALA A 123 6.25 -8.02 -13.09
CA ALA A 123 7.11 -7.02 -13.71
C ALA A 123 6.38 -6.24 -14.81
N GLY A 124 5.62 -6.92 -15.67
CA GLY A 124 4.82 -6.29 -16.73
C GLY A 124 3.72 -5.39 -16.18
N HIS A 125 3.03 -5.79 -15.12
CA HIS A 125 1.99 -4.97 -14.48
C HIS A 125 2.55 -3.69 -13.87
N ILE A 126 3.70 -3.77 -13.21
CA ILE A 126 4.30 -2.64 -12.50
C ILE A 126 5.00 -1.68 -13.44
N TRP A 127 5.60 -2.19 -14.52
CA TRP A 127 6.19 -1.36 -15.58
C TRP A 127 5.14 -0.77 -16.53
N GLY A 128 4.03 -1.47 -16.77
CA GLY A 128 2.99 -1.10 -17.73
C GLY A 128 1.82 -0.28 -17.17
N GLY A 129 1.78 -0.01 -15.86
CA GLY A 129 0.66 0.71 -15.24
C GLY A 129 0.63 2.20 -15.62
N ARG A 130 -0.41 2.63 -16.34
CA ARG A 130 -0.79 4.06 -16.42
C ARG A 130 -0.94 4.59 -14.99
N ALA A 131 -0.13 5.58 -14.63
CA ALA A 131 -0.22 6.24 -13.33
C ALA A 131 -1.65 6.75 -13.09
N PRO A 132 -2.28 6.45 -11.94
CA PRO A 132 -3.49 7.15 -11.54
C PRO A 132 -3.16 8.65 -11.40
N ARG A 133 -3.83 9.49 -12.20
CA ARG A 133 -3.80 10.94 -12.01
C ARG A 133 -4.64 11.26 -10.80
N ILE A 134 -4.03 11.86 -9.77
CA ILE A 134 -4.80 12.47 -8.69
C ILE A 134 -5.27 13.81 -9.25
N THR A 135 -6.53 13.91 -9.67
CA THR A 135 -7.15 15.21 -9.92
C THR A 135 -7.53 15.79 -8.56
N PRO A 136 -6.98 16.94 -8.14
CA PRO A 136 -7.56 17.66 -7.02
C PRO A 136 -8.99 18.05 -7.43
N HIS A 137 -9.98 17.59 -6.68
CA HIS A 137 -11.31 18.20 -6.76
C HIS A 137 -11.13 19.65 -6.30
N CYS A 138 -11.22 20.58 -7.26
CA CYS A 138 -11.31 22.00 -6.95
C CYS A 138 -12.49 22.20 -6.00
N VAL A 139 -12.20 22.58 -4.76
CA VAL A 139 -13.15 23.33 -3.96
C VAL A 139 -13.17 24.71 -4.60
N GLU A 140 -14.16 24.96 -5.45
CA GLU A 140 -14.52 26.31 -5.86
C GLU A 140 -14.89 27.09 -4.60
N ASN A 141 -13.95 27.89 -4.11
CA ASN A 141 -14.26 28.99 -3.22
C ASN A 141 -15.11 29.98 -4.04
N SER A 142 -16.42 29.90 -3.88
CA SER A 142 -17.30 31.04 -4.14
C SER A 142 -17.06 32.06 -3.03
N GLU A 143 -16.13 32.99 -3.28
CA GLU A 143 -16.18 34.31 -2.67
C GLU A 143 -17.43 35.02 -3.18
N GLN A 144 -18.41 35.19 -2.30
CA GLN A 144 -19.31 36.33 -2.20
C GLN A 144 -19.86 36.41 -0.78
#